data_AF-A0A2T7DXM8-F1
#
_entry.id   AF-A0A2T7DXM8-F1
#
_cell.length_a   1.000
_cell.length_b   1.000
_cell.length_c   1.000
_cell.angle_alpha   90.00
_cell.angle_beta   90.00
_cell.angle_gamma   90.00
#
_symmetry.space_group_name_H-M   'P 1'
#
loop_
_entity.id
_entity.type
_entity.pdbx_description
1 polymer ?
#
loop_
_entity_poly.entity_id
_entity_poly.type
_entity_poly.pdbx_seq_one_letter_code
_entity_poly.pdbx_strand_id
1 'polypeptide(L)'
;MGSVSGSASSYPYSASDYPSPPPPPPVPTEPATAPKKPSKANSVRKKQSRPMQRKQEISEVPLHYTSENPKYRVGKALLSSSELQRAGQYCMDLHNYYIHNADKLQDIIVAFKERHFLQLEGTEGIFIVAFSDLFDLFNLDALDLSLVRYFALHMQQETRIRTGKKCGYIDPQIMTVTLITLDRDGLVRYAHATVHGEVRARTC
;
A
#
# COMPACT_ATOMS: atom_id res chain seq x y z
N MET A 1 -34.88 12.60 -36.43
CA MET A 1 -33.83 13.04 -35.49
C MET A 1 -34.38 12.81 -34.08
N GLY A 2 -33.91 11.76 -33.41
CA GLY A 2 -34.32 11.44 -32.04
C GLY A 2 -33.06 11.29 -31.20
N SER A 3 -32.85 12.21 -30.26
CA SER A 3 -31.74 12.20 -29.31
C SER A 3 -32.07 11.25 -28.16
N VAL A 4 -31.21 10.26 -27.91
CA VAL A 4 -31.29 9.40 -26.72
C VAL A 4 -30.28 9.90 -25.70
N SER A 5 -30.79 10.44 -24.60
CA SER A 5 -30.05 10.86 -23.42
C SER A 5 -29.52 9.67 -22.63
N GLY A 6 -28.23 9.70 -22.28
CA GLY A 6 -27.54 8.67 -21.51
C GLY A 6 -28.07 8.51 -20.10
N SER A 7 -28.31 7.27 -19.70
CA SER A 7 -28.66 6.86 -18.34
C SER A 7 -27.38 6.74 -17.50
N ALA A 8 -27.32 7.49 -16.40
CA ALA A 8 -26.26 7.41 -15.41
C ALA A 8 -26.45 6.17 -14.53
N SER A 9 -25.39 5.36 -14.42
CA SER A 9 -25.31 4.19 -13.54
C SER A 9 -25.38 4.62 -12.07
N SER A 10 -26.41 4.17 -11.35
CA SER A 10 -26.58 4.41 -9.92
C SER A 10 -25.86 3.35 -9.09
N TYR A 11 -24.83 3.75 -8.34
CA TYR A 11 -24.21 2.91 -7.32
C TYR A 11 -25.18 2.70 -6.14
N PRO A 12 -25.38 1.48 -5.62
CA PRO A 12 -26.46 1.18 -4.67
C PRO A 12 -26.06 1.28 -3.19
N TYR A 13 -25.24 2.26 -2.79
CA TYR A 13 -24.88 2.43 -1.37
C TYR A 13 -25.00 3.89 -0.91
N SER A 14 -25.94 4.13 0.00
CA SER A 14 -26.17 5.41 0.67
C SER A 14 -25.23 5.55 1.89
N ALA A 15 -24.69 6.75 2.10
CA ALA A 15 -23.72 7.04 3.17
C ALA A 15 -24.28 6.94 4.60
N SER A 16 -25.55 6.59 4.77
CA SER A 16 -26.29 6.52 6.04
C SER A 16 -26.15 5.19 6.79
N ASP A 17 -25.58 4.16 6.20
CA ASP A 17 -25.52 2.80 6.79
C ASP A 17 -24.30 2.54 7.69
N TYR A 18 -23.46 3.55 7.96
CA TYR A 18 -22.29 3.40 8.82
C TYR A 18 -22.50 4.02 10.22
N PRO A 19 -22.22 3.28 11.31
CA PRO A 19 -22.19 3.84 12.66
C PRO A 19 -21.15 4.96 12.78
N SER A 20 -21.54 6.07 13.42
CA SER A 20 -20.64 7.20 13.66
C SER A 20 -19.52 6.82 14.66
N PRO A 21 -18.28 7.30 14.46
CA PRO A 21 -17.19 7.04 15.40
C PRO A 21 -17.44 7.74 16.75
N PRO A 22 -17.02 7.14 17.88
CA PRO A 22 -17.13 7.76 19.20
C PRO A 22 -16.21 8.99 19.33
N PRO A 23 -16.57 9.97 20.17
CA PRO A 23 -15.76 11.16 20.38
C PRO A 23 -14.41 10.82 21.07
N PRO A 24 -13.34 11.59 20.80
CA PRO A 24 -12.04 11.37 21.43
C PRO A 24 -12.08 11.70 22.94
N PRO A 25 -11.27 11.01 23.76
CA PRO A 25 -11.17 11.30 25.18
C PRO A 25 -10.47 12.66 25.44
N PRO A 26 -10.83 13.37 26.54
CA PRO A 26 -10.20 14.64 26.90
C PRO A 26 -8.74 14.45 27.34
N VAL A 27 -7.85 15.33 26.87
CA VAL A 27 -6.41 15.34 27.18
C VAL A 27 -6.17 16.02 28.55
N PRO A 28 -5.48 15.38 29.50
CA PRO A 28 -5.08 16.01 30.76
C PRO A 28 -4.01 17.10 30.56
N THR A 29 -4.20 18.25 31.20
CA THR A 29 -3.31 19.41 31.16
C THR A 29 -2.19 19.26 32.21
N GLU A 30 -0.93 19.16 31.78
CA GLU A 30 0.23 19.27 32.70
C GLU A 30 0.66 20.74 32.87
N PRO A 31 0.94 21.22 34.10
CA PRO A 31 1.39 22.58 34.34
C PRO A 31 2.89 22.79 34.10
N ALA A 32 3.19 23.96 33.53
CA ALA A 32 4.50 24.48 33.19
C ALA A 32 5.44 24.66 34.39
N THR A 33 6.74 24.39 34.19
CA THR A 33 7.81 24.97 35.01
C THR A 33 8.98 25.49 34.15
N ALA A 34 9.46 26.65 34.55
CA ALA A 34 10.34 27.58 33.83
C ALA A 34 11.86 27.23 33.99
N PRO A 35 12.78 27.92 33.27
CA PRO A 35 14.09 27.41 32.86
C PRO A 35 15.27 27.79 33.80
N LYS A 36 16.37 27.03 33.74
CA LYS A 36 17.69 27.46 34.27
C LYS A 36 18.75 27.56 33.16
N LYS A 37 19.46 28.70 33.19
CA LYS A 37 20.51 29.20 32.28
C LYS A 37 21.88 28.46 32.45
N PRO A 38 22.85 28.68 31.55
CA PRO A 38 23.89 27.72 31.16
C PRO A 38 25.21 27.85 31.94
N SER A 39 26.07 26.83 31.83
CA SER A 39 27.51 26.96 32.10
C SER A 39 28.32 26.25 31.01
N LYS A 40 29.28 27.01 30.46
CA LYS A 40 30.23 26.65 29.41
C LYS A 40 31.34 25.75 29.97
N ALA A 41 31.84 24.81 29.18
CA ALA A 41 33.23 24.80 28.68
C ALA A 41 33.58 23.45 28.05
N ASN A 42 34.16 23.52 26.85
CA ASN A 42 34.60 22.40 26.02
C ASN A 42 35.76 21.62 26.66
N SER A 43 35.76 20.30 26.51
CA SER A 43 37.01 19.56 26.30
C SER A 43 36.83 18.61 25.12
N VAL A 44 37.64 18.86 24.09
CA VAL A 44 37.75 18.05 22.87
C VAL A 44 38.44 16.75 23.25
N ARG A 45 37.71 15.63 23.23
CA ARG A 45 38.30 14.29 23.30
C ARG A 45 38.03 13.54 22.00
N LYS A 46 39.08 13.42 21.18
CA LYS A 46 39.19 12.55 20.00
C LYS A 46 38.54 11.20 20.31
N LYS A 47 37.44 10.87 19.63
CA LYS A 47 36.99 9.48 19.44
C LYS A 47 37.36 9.07 18.02
N GLN A 48 38.38 8.21 17.93
CA GLN A 48 38.65 7.42 16.74
C GLN A 48 37.37 6.65 16.37
N SER A 49 36.81 6.98 15.21
CA SER A 49 35.73 6.22 14.59
C SER A 49 36.33 4.92 14.02
N ARG A 50 36.15 3.81 14.72
CA ARG A 50 36.22 2.48 14.08
C ARG A 50 34.91 2.29 13.31
N PRO A 51 34.93 1.93 12.01
CA PRO A 51 33.72 1.55 11.31
C PRO A 51 33.29 0.18 11.85
N MET A 52 32.28 0.16 12.70
CA MET A 52 31.60 -1.09 13.03
C MET A 52 30.68 -1.41 11.86
N GLN A 53 31.21 -2.09 10.85
CA GLN A 53 30.41 -2.77 9.84
C GLN A 53 29.61 -3.86 10.56
N ARG A 54 28.43 -3.48 11.09
CA ARG A 54 27.44 -4.46 11.51
C ARG A 54 26.86 -5.01 10.21
N LYS A 55 27.42 -6.11 9.71
CA LYS A 55 26.78 -6.95 8.70
C LYS A 55 25.49 -7.45 9.35
N GLN A 56 24.42 -6.69 9.18
CA GLN A 56 23.09 -7.14 9.56
C GLN A 56 22.70 -8.15 8.50
N GLU A 57 22.76 -9.44 8.84
CA GLU A 57 22.04 -10.46 8.10
C GLU A 57 20.57 -10.09 8.17
N ILE A 58 20.05 -9.55 7.07
CA ILE A 58 18.62 -9.52 6.84
C ILE A 58 18.22 -11.00 6.79
N SER A 59 17.46 -11.46 7.79
CA SER A 59 16.89 -12.80 7.80
C SER A 59 16.22 -13.02 6.45
N GLU A 60 16.69 -14.01 5.69
CA GLU A 60 16.03 -14.40 4.46
C GLU A 60 14.57 -14.73 4.77
N VAL A 61 13.66 -14.17 3.97
CA VAL A 61 12.25 -14.50 4.07
C VAL A 61 12.11 -15.97 3.70
N PRO A 62 11.49 -16.82 4.54
CA PRO A 62 11.36 -18.23 4.24
C PRO A 62 10.72 -18.47 2.87
N LEU A 63 11.27 -19.41 2.10
CA LEU A 63 10.90 -19.66 0.70
C LEU A 63 9.38 -19.84 0.51
N HIS A 64 8.70 -20.46 1.48
CA HIS A 64 7.25 -20.70 1.45
C HIS A 64 6.40 -19.43 1.45
N TYR A 65 6.95 -18.27 1.82
CA TYR A 65 6.28 -16.97 1.68
C TYR A 65 6.52 -16.30 0.32
N THR A 66 7.38 -16.88 -0.52
CA THR A 66 7.81 -16.28 -1.79
C THR A 66 7.58 -17.20 -2.99
N SER A 67 7.23 -18.46 -2.77
CA SER A 67 6.91 -19.44 -3.81
C SER A 67 5.42 -19.46 -4.11
N GLU A 68 5.06 -19.73 -5.36
CA GLU A 68 3.68 -19.98 -5.76
C GLU A 68 3.02 -21.07 -4.91
N ASN A 69 1.73 -20.92 -4.64
CA ASN A 69 0.96 -21.92 -3.91
C ASN A 69 1.02 -23.28 -4.63
N PRO A 70 1.42 -24.37 -3.96
CA PRO A 70 1.58 -25.69 -4.58
C PRO A 70 0.25 -26.29 -5.09
N LYS A 71 -0.90 -25.72 -4.73
CA LYS A 71 -2.22 -26.08 -5.25
C LYS A 71 -2.60 -25.29 -6.51
N TYR A 72 -1.97 -24.14 -6.76
CA TYR A 72 -2.23 -23.33 -7.94
C TYR A 72 -1.84 -24.07 -9.21
N ARG A 73 -2.72 -24.01 -10.22
CA ARG A 73 -2.48 -24.59 -11.54
C ARG A 73 -3.00 -23.61 -12.59
N VAL A 74 -2.11 -23.15 -13.47
CA VAL A 74 -2.44 -22.21 -14.54
C VAL A 74 -3.62 -22.72 -15.37
N GLY A 75 -4.59 -21.84 -15.64
CA GLY A 75 -5.80 -22.14 -16.41
C GLY A 75 -6.83 -23.02 -15.70
N LYS A 76 -6.58 -23.43 -14.44
CA LYS A 76 -7.58 -24.12 -13.61
C LYS A 76 -8.35 -23.14 -12.76
N ALA A 77 -9.61 -23.47 -12.49
CA ALA A 77 -10.52 -22.67 -11.69
C ALA A 77 -9.91 -22.27 -10.34
N LEU A 78 -9.98 -20.97 -10.00
CA LEU A 78 -9.49 -20.43 -8.72
C LEU A 78 -10.34 -20.87 -7.51
N LEU A 79 -11.63 -21.13 -7.73
CA LEU A 79 -12.61 -21.64 -6.77
C LEU A 79 -13.55 -22.63 -7.46
N SER A 80 -14.29 -23.43 -6.69
CA SER A 80 -15.41 -24.20 -7.24
C SER A 80 -16.53 -23.27 -7.72
N SER A 81 -17.38 -23.75 -8.64
CA SER A 81 -18.51 -22.97 -9.17
C SER A 81 -19.44 -22.46 -8.05
N SER A 82 -19.69 -23.28 -7.03
CA SER A 82 -20.55 -22.91 -5.90
C SER A 82 -19.94 -21.84 -4.99
N GLU A 83 -18.61 -21.86 -4.81
CA GLU A 83 -17.90 -20.86 -4.02
C GLU A 83 -17.77 -19.55 -4.78
N LEU A 84 -17.56 -19.62 -6.10
CA LEU A 84 -17.49 -18.45 -6.96
C LEU A 84 -18.82 -17.68 -6.99
N GLN A 85 -19.95 -18.40 -7.07
CA GLN A 85 -21.28 -17.80 -6.95
C GLN A 85 -21.48 -17.11 -5.59
N ARG A 86 -20.99 -17.74 -4.51
CA ARG A 86 -21.06 -17.18 -3.15
C ARG A 86 -20.17 -15.96 -2.96
N ALA A 87 -19.01 -15.95 -3.61
CA ALA A 87 -18.06 -14.83 -3.59
C ALA A 87 -18.60 -13.59 -4.34
N GLY A 88 -19.64 -13.76 -5.16
CA GLY A 88 -20.36 -12.69 -5.82
C GLY A 88 -19.82 -12.32 -7.20
N GLN A 89 -20.55 -11.44 -7.88
CA GLN A 89 -20.36 -11.15 -9.30
C GLN A 89 -18.95 -10.66 -9.65
N TYR A 90 -18.36 -9.78 -8.83
CA TYR A 90 -17.02 -9.26 -9.11
C TYR A 90 -15.93 -10.34 -9.06
N CYS A 91 -16.07 -11.31 -8.14
CA CYS A 91 -15.17 -12.46 -8.08
C CYS A 91 -15.36 -13.37 -9.30
N MET A 92 -16.60 -13.54 -9.76
CA MET A 92 -16.90 -14.27 -11.00
C MET A 92 -16.25 -13.60 -12.21
N ASP A 93 -16.37 -12.29 -12.34
CA ASP A 93 -15.81 -11.53 -13.48
C ASP A 93 -14.27 -11.60 -13.49
N LEU A 94 -13.64 -11.42 -12.33
CA LEU A 94 -12.18 -11.54 -12.19
C LEU A 94 -11.69 -12.97 -12.47
N HIS A 95 -12.43 -13.98 -12.01
CA HIS A 95 -12.14 -15.38 -12.34
C HIS A 95 -12.24 -15.65 -13.84
N ASN A 96 -13.30 -15.16 -14.49
CA ASN A 96 -13.49 -15.32 -15.93
C ASN A 96 -12.39 -14.62 -16.73
N TYR A 97 -11.97 -13.43 -16.29
CA TYR A 97 -10.82 -12.72 -16.86
C TYR A 97 -9.55 -13.57 -16.77
N TYR A 98 -9.27 -14.16 -15.61
CA TYR A 98 -8.13 -15.06 -15.43
C TYR A 98 -8.22 -16.27 -16.37
N ILE A 99 -9.35 -17.00 -16.39
CA ILE A 99 -9.52 -18.20 -17.22
C ILE A 99 -9.31 -17.88 -18.71
N HIS A 100 -9.76 -16.72 -19.17
CA HIS A 100 -9.64 -16.31 -20.57
C HIS A 100 -8.22 -15.86 -20.99
N ASN A 101 -7.34 -15.59 -20.02
CA ASN A 101 -6.01 -15.05 -20.30
C ASN A 101 -4.87 -15.92 -19.74
N ALA A 102 -5.17 -16.99 -19.00
CA ALA A 102 -4.17 -17.87 -18.39
C ALA A 102 -3.27 -18.58 -19.41
N ASP A 103 -3.80 -18.92 -20.59
CA ASP A 103 -3.05 -19.51 -21.71
C ASP A 103 -2.09 -18.54 -22.39
N LYS A 104 -2.35 -17.24 -22.27
CA LYS A 104 -1.52 -16.16 -22.81
C LYS A 104 -0.37 -15.78 -21.88
N LEU A 105 -0.30 -16.39 -20.68
CA LEU A 105 0.65 -16.04 -19.62
C LEU A 105 0.68 -14.52 -19.35
N GLN A 106 -0.48 -13.87 -19.42
CA GLN A 106 -0.63 -12.45 -19.19
C GLN A 106 -1.10 -12.21 -17.76
N ASP A 107 -0.18 -11.84 -16.88
CA ASP A 107 -0.52 -11.32 -15.57
C ASP A 107 -1.18 -9.93 -15.65
N ILE A 108 -1.73 -9.46 -14.53
CA ILE A 108 -2.38 -8.15 -14.47
C ILE A 108 -1.31 -7.08 -14.27
N ILE A 109 -1.15 -6.21 -15.27
CA ILE A 109 -0.26 -5.04 -15.17
C ILE A 109 -1.06 -3.87 -14.60
N VAL A 110 -0.61 -3.35 -13.44
CA VAL A 110 -1.19 -2.19 -12.79
C VAL A 110 -0.25 -1.00 -12.97
N ALA A 111 -0.70 -0.01 -13.74
CA ALA A 111 0.00 1.27 -13.88
C ALA A 111 -0.48 2.27 -12.83
N PHE A 112 0.46 3.01 -12.23
CA PHE A 112 0.15 4.07 -11.28
C PHE A 112 1.02 5.31 -11.54
N LYS A 113 0.50 6.46 -11.10
CA LYS A 113 1.17 7.76 -11.25
C LYS A 113 1.87 8.12 -9.96
N GLU A 114 2.90 8.95 -10.07
CA GLU A 114 3.65 9.53 -8.96
C GLU A 114 2.74 10.00 -7.81
N ARG A 115 1.70 10.78 -8.14
CA ARG A 115 0.72 11.32 -7.19
C ARG A 115 -0.04 10.27 -6.37
N HIS A 116 -0.06 9.00 -6.79
CA HIS A 116 -0.77 7.96 -6.05
C HIS A 116 -0.01 7.57 -4.78
N PHE A 117 1.31 7.42 -4.85
CA PHE A 117 2.14 7.08 -3.69
C PHE A 117 3.07 8.20 -3.22
N LEU A 118 3.04 9.37 -3.87
CA LEU A 118 3.98 10.48 -3.62
C LEU A 118 5.43 10.01 -3.69
N GLN A 119 5.71 9.07 -4.60
CA GLN A 119 7.07 8.66 -4.93
C GLN A 119 7.81 9.85 -5.58
N LEU A 120 9.15 9.79 -5.59
CA LEU A 120 10.00 10.88 -6.10
C LEU A 120 9.59 11.33 -7.51
N GLU A 121 9.73 12.63 -7.77
CA GLU A 121 9.38 13.31 -9.02
C GLU A 121 9.83 12.52 -10.27
N GLY A 122 8.90 12.18 -11.16
CA GLY A 122 9.16 11.46 -12.41
C GLY A 122 8.98 9.94 -12.38
N THR A 123 8.44 9.36 -11.31
CA THR A 123 8.11 7.92 -11.24
C THR A 123 6.67 7.65 -11.67
N GLU A 124 6.45 7.40 -12.96
CA GLU A 124 5.36 6.51 -13.39
C GLU A 124 5.82 5.07 -13.13
N GLY A 125 4.96 4.28 -12.48
CA GLY A 125 5.32 2.95 -12.04
C GLY A 125 4.34 1.91 -12.58
N ILE A 126 4.87 0.71 -12.80
CA ILE A 126 4.07 -0.49 -13.00
C ILE A 126 4.39 -1.49 -11.91
N PHE A 127 3.39 -2.25 -11.51
CA PHE A 127 3.59 -3.51 -10.81
C PHE A 127 2.69 -4.58 -11.40
N ILE A 128 3.08 -5.82 -11.20
CA ILE A 128 2.38 -6.98 -11.73
C ILE A 128 1.69 -7.65 -10.55
N VAL A 129 0.42 -7.99 -10.73
CA VAL A 129 -0.30 -8.93 -9.87
C VAL A 129 -0.33 -10.26 -10.61
N ALA A 130 0.38 -11.26 -10.08
CA ALA A 130 0.46 -12.55 -10.74
C ALA A 130 -0.88 -13.30 -10.60
N PHE A 131 -1.21 -14.11 -11.59
CA PHE A 131 -2.38 -14.98 -11.51
C PHE A 131 -2.29 -16.02 -10.40
N SER A 132 -1.08 -16.43 -10.01
CA SER A 132 -0.85 -17.24 -8.80
C SER A 132 -1.36 -16.53 -7.55
N ASP A 133 -1.14 -15.22 -7.44
CA ASP A 133 -1.52 -14.44 -6.26
C ASP A 133 -3.04 -14.28 -6.17
N LEU A 134 -3.74 -14.30 -7.32
CA LEU A 134 -5.21 -14.39 -7.33
C LEU A 134 -5.71 -15.71 -6.76
N PHE A 135 -5.00 -16.82 -6.98
CA PHE A 135 -5.38 -18.08 -6.34
C PHE A 135 -5.32 -17.97 -4.82
N ASP A 136 -4.25 -17.41 -4.29
CA ASP A 136 -4.10 -17.17 -2.86
C ASP A 136 -5.15 -16.21 -2.31
N LEU A 137 -5.47 -15.14 -3.06
CA LEU A 137 -6.53 -14.20 -2.70
C LEU A 137 -7.90 -14.86 -2.63
N PHE A 138 -8.25 -15.68 -3.63
CA PHE A 138 -9.55 -16.35 -3.70
C PHE A 138 -9.72 -17.41 -2.62
N ASN A 139 -8.63 -18.09 -2.26
CA ASN A 139 -8.62 -19.13 -1.24
C ASN A 139 -8.31 -18.61 0.18
N LEU A 140 -8.06 -17.30 0.32
CA LEU A 140 -7.64 -16.66 1.56
C LEU A 140 -6.40 -17.32 2.20
N ASP A 141 -5.51 -17.86 1.37
CA ASP A 141 -4.30 -18.59 1.79
C ASP A 141 -3.15 -17.60 2.09
N ALA A 142 -2.95 -16.61 1.22
CA ALA A 142 -1.90 -15.59 1.35
C ALA A 142 -2.29 -14.28 0.64
N LEU A 143 -1.51 -13.23 0.87
CA LEU A 143 -1.69 -11.92 0.22
C LEU A 143 -0.33 -11.36 -0.19
N ASP A 144 -0.04 -11.35 -1.49
CA ASP A 144 1.18 -10.79 -2.03
C ASP A 144 1.21 -9.26 -1.92
N LEU A 145 2.42 -8.71 -1.86
CA LEU A 145 2.66 -7.27 -1.81
C LEU A 145 1.97 -6.52 -2.97
N SER A 146 1.95 -7.09 -4.17
CA SER A 146 1.26 -6.53 -5.34
C SER A 146 -0.23 -6.27 -5.08
N LEU A 147 -0.92 -7.20 -4.43
CA LEU A 147 -2.33 -7.08 -4.04
C LEU A 147 -2.55 -6.02 -2.96
N VAL A 148 -1.65 -5.93 -1.97
CA VAL A 148 -1.69 -4.88 -0.94
C VAL A 148 -1.53 -3.49 -1.58
N ARG A 149 -0.61 -3.37 -2.55
CA ARG A 149 -0.41 -2.11 -3.31
C ARG A 149 -1.65 -1.76 -4.12
N TYR A 150 -2.24 -2.72 -4.82
CA TYR A 150 -3.49 -2.51 -5.54
C TYR A 150 -4.62 -2.03 -4.62
N PHE A 151 -4.79 -2.68 -3.47
CA PHE A 151 -5.80 -2.28 -2.49
C PHE A 151 -5.57 -0.86 -1.96
N ALA A 152 -4.31 -0.49 -1.64
CA ALA A 152 -3.97 0.86 -1.21
C ALA A 152 -4.33 1.92 -2.27
N LEU A 153 -4.04 1.65 -3.55
CA LEU A 153 -4.43 2.54 -4.66
C LEU A 153 -5.95 2.67 -4.78
N HIS A 154 -6.68 1.56 -4.69
CA HIS A 154 -8.14 1.56 -4.74
C HIS A 154 -8.71 2.39 -3.59
N MET A 155 -8.25 2.16 -2.36
CA MET A 155 -8.71 2.88 -1.17
C MET A 155 -8.39 4.38 -1.24
N GLN A 156 -7.25 4.77 -1.81
CA GLN A 156 -6.94 6.17 -2.07
C GLN A 156 -7.96 6.82 -2.99
N GLN A 157 -8.29 6.15 -4.10
CA GLN A 157 -9.27 6.64 -5.05
C GLN A 157 -10.66 6.74 -4.40
N GLU A 158 -11.09 5.69 -3.71
CA GLU A 158 -12.39 5.65 -3.01
C GLU A 158 -12.50 6.75 -1.94
N THR A 159 -11.45 6.96 -1.14
CA THR A 159 -11.44 8.01 -0.11
C THR A 159 -11.60 9.39 -0.73
N ARG A 160 -10.89 9.66 -1.84
CA ARG A 160 -11.00 10.92 -2.57
C ARG A 160 -12.41 11.13 -3.10
N ILE A 161 -13.03 10.08 -3.67
CA ILE A 161 -14.39 10.14 -4.23
C ILE A 161 -15.42 10.40 -3.12
N ARG A 162 -15.34 9.67 -2.00
CA ARG A 162 -16.38 9.71 -0.95
C ARG A 162 -16.28 10.92 -0.04
N THR A 163 -15.06 11.38 0.25
CA THR A 163 -14.84 12.42 1.28
C THR A 163 -14.39 13.76 0.71
N GLY A 164 -13.92 13.79 -0.54
CA GLY A 164 -13.24 14.96 -1.12
C GLY A 164 -11.91 15.32 -0.45
N LYS A 165 -11.49 14.58 0.58
CA LYS A 165 -10.25 14.86 1.32
C LYS A 165 -9.04 14.28 0.60
N LYS A 166 -7.94 15.03 0.62
CA LYS A 166 -6.63 14.51 0.26
C LYS A 166 -6.12 13.63 1.40
N CYS A 167 -5.75 12.40 1.06
CA CYS A 167 -5.16 11.42 1.96
C CYS A 167 -3.91 10.85 1.31
N GLY A 168 -2.81 10.84 2.05
CA GLY A 168 -1.59 10.17 1.63
C GLY A 168 -1.69 8.69 1.88
N TYR A 169 -1.37 7.88 0.87
CA TYR A 169 -1.18 6.45 1.01
C TYR A 169 0.30 6.14 0.86
N ILE A 170 0.82 5.39 1.82
CA ILE A 170 2.19 4.92 1.84
C ILE A 170 2.26 3.69 0.94
N ASP A 171 3.20 3.65 0.00
CA ASP A 171 3.44 2.44 -0.79
C ASP A 171 3.96 1.32 0.12
N PRO A 172 3.23 0.20 0.26
CA PRO A 172 3.68 -0.96 1.03
C PRO A 172 5.10 -1.44 0.67
N GLN A 173 5.51 -1.33 -0.61
CA GLN A 173 6.85 -1.73 -1.04
C GLN A 173 7.97 -0.92 -0.38
N ILE A 174 7.69 0.35 -0.09
CA ILE A 174 8.64 1.26 0.55
C ILE A 174 8.74 0.98 2.07
N MET A 175 7.71 0.36 2.66
CA MET A 175 7.65 -0.03 4.07
C MET A 175 8.18 -1.45 4.34
N THR A 176 9.14 -1.91 3.56
CA THR A 176 9.80 -3.21 3.78
C THR A 176 10.94 -3.08 4.80
N VAL A 177 11.20 -4.14 5.56
CA VAL A 177 12.30 -4.20 6.55
C VAL A 177 13.64 -3.81 5.90
N THR A 178 13.86 -4.25 4.67
CA THR A 178 15.03 -3.91 3.87
C THR A 178 15.20 -2.40 3.70
N LEU A 179 14.15 -1.68 3.31
CA LEU A 179 14.26 -0.22 3.13
C LEU A 179 14.31 0.53 4.46
N ILE A 180 13.59 0.06 5.48
CA ILE A 180 13.66 0.60 6.84
C ILE A 180 15.09 0.55 7.38
N THR A 181 15.83 -0.52 7.09
CA THR A 181 17.21 -0.72 7.57
C THR A 181 18.25 -0.01 6.71
N LEU A 182 18.05 0.06 5.39
CA LEU A 182 19.00 0.67 4.47
C LEU A 182 18.95 2.21 4.44
N ASP A 183 17.76 2.82 4.51
CA ASP A 183 17.59 4.27 4.42
C ASP A 183 16.43 4.75 5.32
N ARG A 184 16.65 4.64 6.63
CA ARG A 184 15.67 5.10 7.64
C ARG A 184 15.31 6.58 7.45
N ASP A 185 16.30 7.44 7.21
CA ASP A 185 16.06 8.89 7.11
C ASP A 185 15.28 9.23 5.84
N GLY A 186 15.56 8.57 4.71
CA GLY A 186 14.78 8.67 3.49
C GLY A 186 13.34 8.19 3.68
N LEU A 187 13.14 7.09 4.39
CA LEU A 187 11.81 6.59 4.72
C LEU A 187 11.01 7.58 5.59
N VAL A 188 11.66 8.18 6.59
CA VAL A 188 11.03 9.20 7.45
C VAL A 188 10.63 10.43 6.61
N ARG A 189 11.52 10.89 5.72
CA ARG A 189 11.20 11.99 4.79
C ARG A 189 10.02 11.64 3.88
N TYR A 190 10.01 10.43 3.34
CA TYR A 190 8.91 9.93 2.50
C TYR A 190 7.59 9.89 3.27
N ALA A 191 7.54 9.26 4.45
CA ALA A 191 6.34 9.18 5.26
C ALA A 191 5.81 10.57 5.65
N HIS A 192 6.70 11.50 6.01
CA HIS A 192 6.34 12.89 6.30
C HIS A 192 5.74 13.57 5.06
N ALA A 193 6.39 13.45 3.90
CA ALA A 193 5.87 13.96 2.63
C ALA A 193 4.48 13.38 2.32
N THR A 194 4.27 12.08 2.54
CA THR A 194 2.99 11.41 2.31
C THR A 194 1.87 11.97 3.19
N VAL A 195 2.11 12.14 4.50
CA VAL A 195 1.12 12.67 5.44
C VAL A 195 0.76 14.13 5.14
N HIS A 196 1.74 14.93 4.73
CA HIS A 196 1.54 16.36 4.49
C HIS A 196 1.17 16.71 3.03
N GLY A 197 1.23 15.73 2.12
CA GLY A 197 0.99 15.96 0.69
C GLY A 197 2.04 16.85 0.02
N GLU A 198 3.25 16.92 0.59
CA GLU A 198 4.36 17.73 0.08
C GLU A 198 5.29 16.88 -0.80
N VAL A 199 5.31 17.13 -2.11
CA VAL A 199 6.39 16.62 -2.98
C VAL A 199 7.59 17.52 -2.79
N ARG A 200 8.55 17.14 -1.92
CA ARG A 200 9.84 17.84 -1.86
C ARG A 200 10.82 17.14 -2.79
N ALA A 201 11.19 17.83 -3.87
CA ALA A 201 12.31 17.47 -4.71
C ALA A 201 13.57 17.25 -3.86
N ARG A 202 14.34 16.19 -4.16
CA ARG A 202 15.69 16.04 -3.60
C ARG A 202 16.53 17.21 -4.14
N THR A 203 16.79 18.22 -3.32
CA THR A 203 17.92 19.12 -3.58
C THR A 203 19.19 18.30 -3.41
N CYS A 204 19.86 18.03 -4.54
CA CYS A 204 21.18 17.45 -4.62
C CYS A 204 22.23 18.28 -3.89
#